data_AF-A0A6P9E7M0-F1
#
_entry.id   AF-A0A6P9E7M0-F1
#
_cell.length_a   1.000
_cell.length_b   1.000
_cell.length_c   1.000
_cell.angle_alpha   90.00
_cell.angle_beta   90.00
_cell.angle_gamma   90.00
#
_symmetry.space_group_name_H-M   'P 1'
#
loop_
_entity.id
_entity.type
_entity.pdbx_description
1 polymer ?
#
loop_
_entity_poly.entity_id
_entity_poly.type
_entity_poly.pdbx_seq_one_letter_code
_entity_poly.pdbx_strand_id
1 'polypeptide(L)'
;MCEIEDETLMHVLWECHSANDIWGSEKNCVQKWGKYETDFLLLWEKCITSLDKSQLEELAMTLRKVWLRRNRMVFENRMECPMSLLFAKAIVRDYQAVRNSNKSDKQVQNRIDNNQRWEKSEKRYVKVNWDASLDQKKRRMDIGIIVRDEEGKVVATVFNQKENVEEAVVAEGYALRAAIELCSTLNIQKANFEGDAKEIIMAVCNEEEMLTSYGFLVEDVRF
;
A
#
# COMPACT_ATOMS: atom_id res chain seq x y z
N MET A 1 4.89 -0.57 -20.23
CA MET A 1 4.22 -1.89 -20.15
C MET A 1 3.99 -2.37 -21.57
N CYS A 2 3.66 -3.64 -21.78
CA CYS A 2 3.57 -4.17 -23.15
C CYS A 2 2.29 -3.75 -23.89
N GLU A 3 1.26 -3.26 -23.18
CA GLU A 3 -0.05 -2.83 -23.75
C GLU A 3 -0.76 -3.92 -24.60
N ILE A 4 -0.32 -5.18 -24.49
CA ILE A 4 -0.84 -6.31 -25.28
C ILE A 4 -1.84 -7.16 -24.48
N GLU A 5 -1.59 -7.33 -23.17
CA GLU A 5 -2.43 -8.13 -22.27
C GLU A 5 -3.00 -7.23 -21.15
N ASP A 6 -4.05 -7.71 -20.47
CA ASP A 6 -4.63 -7.05 -19.32
C ASP A 6 -3.58 -6.82 -18.21
N GLU A 7 -3.57 -5.61 -17.64
CA GLU A 7 -2.64 -5.26 -16.57
C GLU A 7 -3.02 -5.93 -15.25
N THR A 8 -2.62 -7.18 -15.07
CA THR A 8 -2.63 -7.85 -13.76
C THR A 8 -1.31 -7.62 -13.02
N LEU A 9 -1.33 -7.76 -11.69
CA LEU A 9 -0.10 -7.67 -10.88
C LEU A 9 0.96 -8.68 -11.34
N MET A 10 0.53 -9.90 -11.64
CA MET A 10 1.39 -10.97 -12.16
C MET A 10 2.00 -10.60 -13.51
N HIS A 11 1.17 -10.11 -14.43
CA HIS A 11 1.63 -9.70 -15.75
C HIS A 11 2.62 -8.53 -15.65
N VAL A 12 2.27 -7.46 -14.93
CA VAL A 12 3.09 -6.25 -14.79
C VAL A 12 4.46 -6.57 -14.17
N LEU A 13 4.49 -7.38 -13.12
CA LEU A 13 5.70 -7.58 -12.33
C LEU A 13 6.55 -8.76 -12.78
N TRP A 14 5.97 -9.77 -13.43
CA TRP A 14 6.65 -11.04 -13.70
C TRP A 14 6.55 -11.48 -15.16
N GLU A 15 5.34 -11.52 -15.73
CA GLU A 15 5.14 -12.22 -17.02
C GLU A 15 5.34 -11.35 -18.25
N CYS A 16 5.21 -10.03 -18.12
CA CYS A 16 5.37 -9.09 -19.22
C CYS A 16 6.77 -9.21 -19.85
N HIS A 17 6.86 -9.10 -21.17
CA HIS A 17 8.14 -9.13 -21.91
C HIS A 17 9.14 -8.12 -21.35
N SER A 18 8.68 -6.89 -21.06
CA SER A 18 9.53 -5.84 -20.45
C SER A 18 10.00 -6.16 -19.04
N ALA A 19 9.26 -6.99 -18.29
CA ALA A 19 9.70 -7.46 -16.97
C ALA A 19 10.70 -8.62 -17.12
N ASN A 20 10.45 -9.54 -18.07
CA ASN A 20 11.35 -10.65 -18.37
C ASN A 20 12.74 -10.19 -18.83
N ASP A 21 12.86 -9.09 -19.58
CA ASP A 21 14.16 -8.51 -19.94
C ASP A 21 15.02 -8.21 -18.70
N ILE A 22 14.37 -7.81 -17.60
CA ILE A 22 15.01 -7.53 -16.32
C ILE A 22 15.34 -8.86 -15.66
N TRP A 23 14.35 -9.73 -15.47
CA TRP A 23 14.48 -11.02 -14.76
C TRP A 23 15.50 -11.96 -15.43
N GLY A 24 15.56 -11.97 -16.75
CA GLY A 24 16.45 -12.79 -17.57
C GLY A 24 17.92 -12.36 -17.58
N SER A 25 18.29 -11.26 -16.91
CA SER A 25 19.69 -10.83 -16.83
C SER A 25 20.56 -11.80 -16.01
N GLU A 26 21.82 -11.97 -16.41
CA GLU A 26 22.80 -12.96 -15.88
C GLU A 26 23.06 -12.89 -14.37
N LYS A 27 22.54 -11.87 -13.69
CA LYS A 27 22.82 -11.57 -12.28
C LYS A 27 21.62 -11.76 -11.37
N ASN A 28 20.45 -12.13 -11.87
CA ASN A 28 19.26 -12.31 -11.04
C ASN A 28 19.13 -13.73 -10.49
N CYS A 29 18.76 -13.84 -9.21
CA CYS A 29 18.56 -15.13 -8.54
C CYS A 29 17.40 -15.95 -9.13
N VAL A 30 16.49 -15.31 -9.85
CA VAL A 30 15.29 -15.92 -10.45
C VAL A 30 15.36 -16.05 -11.97
N GLN A 31 16.54 -15.88 -12.58
CA GLN A 31 16.73 -15.87 -14.04
C GLN A 31 16.15 -17.11 -14.75
N LYS A 32 16.18 -18.27 -14.09
CA LYS A 32 15.74 -19.57 -14.64
C LYS A 32 14.33 -19.97 -14.20
N TRP A 33 13.61 -19.09 -13.52
CA TRP A 33 12.27 -19.40 -13.03
C TRP A 33 11.29 -19.31 -14.19
N GLY A 34 10.42 -20.31 -14.32
CA GLY A 34 9.34 -20.29 -15.31
C GLY A 34 8.09 -19.56 -14.79
N LYS A 35 7.14 -19.34 -15.69
CA LYS A 35 5.84 -18.73 -15.43
C LYS A 35 4.80 -19.81 -15.10
N TYR A 36 4.99 -20.46 -13.96
CA TYR A 36 4.15 -21.61 -13.56
C TYR A 36 3.08 -21.25 -12.53
N GLU A 37 3.31 -20.19 -11.76
CA GLU A 37 2.38 -19.79 -10.71
C GLU A 37 1.19 -19.04 -11.31
N THR A 38 0.00 -19.28 -10.77
CA THR A 38 -1.27 -18.74 -11.28
C THR A 38 -1.56 -17.32 -10.81
N ASP A 39 -0.98 -16.91 -9.67
CA ASP A 39 -1.12 -15.56 -9.14
C ASP A 39 0.14 -15.12 -8.38
N PHE A 40 0.22 -13.81 -8.15
CA PHE A 40 1.40 -13.18 -7.58
C PHE A 40 1.66 -13.58 -6.12
N LEU A 41 0.62 -13.92 -5.33
CA LEU A 41 0.81 -14.30 -3.93
C LEU A 41 1.48 -15.67 -3.82
N LEU A 42 1.10 -16.62 -4.67
CA LEU A 42 1.77 -17.93 -4.77
C LEU A 42 3.24 -17.79 -5.22
N LEU A 43 3.50 -16.91 -6.20
CA LEU A 43 4.87 -16.57 -6.60
C LEU A 43 5.67 -15.96 -5.45
N TRP A 44 5.05 -15.05 -4.68
CA TRP A 44 5.71 -14.42 -3.54
C TRP A 44 6.00 -15.42 -2.41
N GLU A 45 5.08 -16.33 -2.11
CA GLU A 45 5.29 -17.42 -1.15
C GLU A 45 6.46 -18.32 -1.57
N LYS A 46 6.53 -18.69 -2.85
CA LYS A 46 7.66 -19.43 -3.41
C LYS A 46 8.98 -18.66 -3.28
N CYS A 47 8.98 -17.36 -3.53
CA CYS A 47 10.15 -16.51 -3.32
C CYS A 47 10.62 -16.53 -1.86
N ILE A 48 9.70 -16.38 -0.90
CA ILE A 48 10.03 -16.38 0.54
C ILE A 48 10.62 -17.72 0.98
N THR A 49 10.08 -18.83 0.46
CA THR A 49 10.50 -20.18 0.86
C THR A 49 11.77 -20.66 0.15
N SER A 50 12.08 -20.12 -1.04
CA SER A 50 13.17 -20.61 -1.89
C SER A 50 14.41 -19.71 -1.92
N LEU A 51 14.29 -18.44 -1.50
CA LEU A 51 15.38 -17.46 -1.58
C LEU A 51 15.92 -17.11 -0.19
N ASP A 52 17.22 -16.84 -0.11
CA ASP A 52 17.80 -16.27 1.11
C ASP A 52 17.39 -14.80 1.28
N LYS A 53 17.63 -14.24 2.47
CA LYS A 53 17.25 -12.86 2.79
C LYS A 53 17.85 -11.83 1.83
N SER A 54 19.10 -11.99 1.42
CA SER A 54 19.78 -11.05 0.53
C SER A 54 19.17 -11.08 -0.87
N GLN A 55 18.88 -12.29 -1.36
CA GLN A 55 18.21 -12.52 -2.63
C GLN A 55 16.77 -11.98 -2.61
N LEU A 56 16.05 -12.17 -1.51
CA LEU A 56 14.68 -11.68 -1.34
C LEU A 56 14.64 -10.15 -1.29
N GLU A 57 15.58 -9.50 -0.59
CA GLU A 57 15.73 -8.04 -0.58
C GLU A 57 15.99 -7.49 -1.99
N GLU A 58 16.85 -8.16 -2.77
CA GLU A 58 17.15 -7.78 -4.15
C GLU A 58 15.93 -7.94 -5.07
N LEU A 59 15.22 -9.07 -4.94
CA LEU A 59 14.00 -9.35 -5.70
C LEU A 59 12.91 -8.33 -5.38
N ALA A 60 12.67 -8.03 -4.09
CA ALA A 60 11.68 -7.04 -3.66
C ALA A 60 12.00 -5.64 -4.21
N MET A 61 13.27 -5.24 -4.20
CA MET A 61 13.70 -3.96 -4.77
C MET A 61 13.54 -3.91 -6.29
N THR A 62 13.77 -5.03 -6.97
CA THR A 62 13.56 -5.13 -8.41
C THR A 62 12.07 -5.04 -8.76
N LEU A 63 11.20 -5.77 -8.05
CA LEU A 63 9.74 -5.66 -8.17
C LEU A 63 9.27 -4.21 -7.98
N ARG A 64 9.75 -3.53 -6.91
CA ARG A 64 9.43 -2.13 -6.64
C ARG A 64 9.84 -1.21 -7.80
N LYS A 65 11.00 -1.44 -8.41
CA LYS A 65 11.46 -0.66 -9.58
C LYS A 65 10.61 -0.90 -10.82
N VAL A 66 10.23 -2.14 -11.08
CA VAL A 66 9.32 -2.48 -12.19
C VAL A 66 7.99 -1.74 -11.99
N TRP A 67 7.43 -1.79 -10.78
CA TRP A 67 6.22 -1.07 -10.41
C TRP A 67 6.36 0.46 -10.60
N LEU A 68 7.43 1.06 -10.08
CA LEU A 68 7.66 2.50 -10.22
C LEU A 68 7.83 2.93 -11.67
N ARG A 69 8.51 2.13 -12.50
CA ARG A 69 8.64 2.38 -13.94
C ARG A 69 7.27 2.36 -14.62
N ARG A 70 6.40 1.40 -14.27
CA ARG A 70 5.01 1.37 -14.75
C ARG A 70 4.26 2.63 -14.29
N ASN A 71 4.39 3.03 -13.03
CA ASN A 71 3.70 4.22 -12.51
C ASN A 71 4.15 5.50 -13.21
N ARG A 72 5.45 5.68 -13.46
CA ARG A 72 5.96 6.83 -14.24
C ARG A 72 5.40 6.84 -15.67
N MET A 73 5.28 5.68 -16.29
CA MET A 73 4.65 5.58 -17.60
C MET A 73 3.19 6.04 -17.54
N VAL A 74 2.41 5.53 -16.57
CA VAL A 74 0.96 5.79 -16.48
C VAL A 74 0.65 7.22 -16.02
N PHE A 75 1.39 7.73 -15.03
CA PHE A 75 1.06 9.00 -14.37
C PHE A 75 1.91 10.18 -14.86
N GLU A 76 3.12 9.95 -15.36
CA GLU A 76 4.03 11.00 -15.83
C GLU A 76 4.25 10.96 -17.36
N ASN A 77 3.63 10.00 -18.07
CA ASN A 77 3.85 9.74 -19.49
C ASN A 77 5.35 9.56 -19.84
N ARG A 78 6.12 9.01 -18.90
CA ARG A 78 7.58 8.85 -19.01
C ARG A 78 7.96 7.39 -19.18
N MET A 79 8.50 7.07 -20.35
CA MET A 79 9.02 5.74 -20.66
C MET A 79 10.50 5.63 -20.33
N GLU A 80 10.84 4.73 -19.41
CA GLU A 80 12.22 4.38 -19.07
C GLU A 80 12.60 3.05 -19.73
N CYS A 81 13.88 2.86 -20.07
CA CYS A 81 14.40 1.58 -20.58
C CYS A 81 14.38 0.50 -19.47
N PRO A 82 13.94 -0.75 -19.71
CA PRO A 82 13.95 -1.79 -18.68
C PRO A 82 15.32 -2.02 -18.05
N MET A 83 16.36 -1.96 -18.88
CA MET A 83 17.74 -2.21 -18.47
C MET A 83 18.31 -1.13 -17.55
N SER A 84 17.71 0.08 -17.51
CA SER A 84 18.10 1.11 -16.54
C SER A 84 17.80 0.67 -15.09
N LEU A 85 16.97 -0.36 -14.90
CA LEU A 85 16.60 -0.87 -13.58
C LEU A 85 17.62 -1.88 -13.01
N LEU A 86 18.55 -2.39 -13.83
CA LEU A 86 19.58 -3.38 -13.44
C LEU A 86 20.50 -2.91 -12.30
N PHE A 87 20.54 -1.60 -12.03
CA PHE A 87 21.22 -1.04 -10.87
C PHE A 87 20.46 -1.26 -9.55
N ALA A 88 19.43 -2.13 -9.50
CA ALA A 88 18.74 -2.48 -8.25
C ALA A 88 19.73 -2.95 -7.17
N LYS A 89 20.75 -3.74 -7.57
CA LYS A 89 21.86 -4.17 -6.72
C LYS A 89 22.62 -3.01 -6.09
N ALA A 90 22.88 -1.93 -6.83
CA ALA A 90 23.57 -0.77 -6.31
C ALA A 90 22.74 -0.08 -5.22
N ILE A 91 21.44 0.10 -5.46
CA ILE A 91 20.53 0.72 -4.48
C ILE A 91 20.38 -0.12 -3.21
N VAL A 92 20.29 -1.46 -3.32
CA VAL A 92 20.28 -2.35 -2.14
C VAL A 92 21.56 -2.18 -1.34
N ARG A 93 22.72 -2.13 -2.00
CA ARG A 93 24.01 -1.93 -1.34
C ARG A 93 24.12 -0.54 -0.70
N ASP A 94 23.69 0.50 -1.40
CA ASP A 94 23.69 1.87 -0.87
C ASP A 94 22.78 1.97 0.37
N TYR A 95 21.59 1.37 0.30
CA TYR A 95 20.67 1.30 1.43
C TYR A 95 21.27 0.51 2.61
N GLN A 96 21.88 -0.65 2.35
CA GLN A 96 22.54 -1.45 3.38
C GLN A 96 23.74 -0.72 3.99
N ALA A 97 24.52 0.01 3.18
CA ALA A 97 25.65 0.82 3.63
C ALA A 97 25.20 1.95 4.55
N VAL A 98 24.17 2.72 4.15
CA VAL A 98 23.57 3.79 4.98
C VAL A 98 22.93 3.21 6.24
N ARG A 99 22.25 2.07 6.16
CA ARG A 99 21.64 1.41 7.31
C ARG A 99 22.69 0.95 8.33
N ASN A 100 23.84 0.49 7.86
CA ASN A 100 24.93 0.03 8.72
C ASN A 100 25.74 1.20 9.29
N SER A 101 25.96 2.29 8.55
CA SER A 101 26.58 3.52 9.08
C SER A 101 25.71 4.19 10.15
N ASN A 102 24.39 4.17 9.96
CA ASN A 102 23.43 4.69 10.94
C ASN A 102 23.30 3.82 12.20
N LYS A 103 23.86 2.59 12.24
CA LYS A 103 23.92 1.79 13.46
C LYS A 103 25.09 2.19 14.37
N SER A 104 26.19 2.69 13.80
CA SER A 104 27.31 3.25 14.57
C SER A 104 26.97 4.60 15.22
N ASP A 105 26.17 5.44 14.56
CA ASP A 105 25.77 6.76 15.10
C ASP A 105 24.61 6.68 16.13
N LYS A 106 23.91 5.53 16.20
CA LYS A 106 22.76 5.34 17.10
C LYS A 106 23.11 5.11 18.57
N GLN A 107 24.39 5.04 18.95
CA GLN A 107 24.76 4.95 20.37
C GLN A 107 24.56 6.27 21.14
N VAL A 108 24.29 7.41 20.47
CA VAL A 108 24.21 8.72 21.15
C VAL A 108 22.81 9.37 21.14
N GLN A 109 21.83 8.83 20.41
CA GLN A 109 20.45 9.37 20.39
C GLN A 109 19.41 8.38 20.90
N ASN A 110 19.51 8.10 22.20
CA ASN A 110 18.32 7.84 23.01
C ASN A 110 17.54 9.16 23.11
N ARG A 111 16.56 9.38 22.23
CA ARG A 111 15.44 10.32 22.45
C ARG A 111 14.36 10.11 21.38
N ILE A 112 13.23 9.60 21.87
CA ILE A 112 11.92 9.50 21.23
C ILE A 112 11.91 8.53 20.03
N ASP A 113 11.80 7.25 20.36
CA ASP A 113 11.35 6.22 19.44
C ASP A 113 9.86 6.50 19.16
N ASN A 114 9.56 7.42 18.23
CA ASN A 114 8.27 7.46 17.54
C ASN A 114 8.21 6.24 16.62
N ASN A 115 8.17 5.05 17.22
CA ASN A 115 7.96 3.79 16.53
C ASN A 115 6.51 3.78 16.01
N GLN A 116 6.25 4.52 14.92
CA GLN A 116 5.06 4.34 14.09
C GLN A 116 5.21 3.04 13.30
N ARG A 117 5.35 1.93 14.02
CA ARG A 117 5.21 0.60 13.42
C ARG A 117 3.76 0.22 13.53
N TRP A 118 3.25 -0.46 12.52
CA TRP A 118 1.93 -1.04 12.61
C TRP A 118 1.89 -1.99 13.81
N GLU A 119 0.96 -1.74 14.72
CA GLU A 119 0.71 -2.60 15.88
C GLU A 119 -0.62 -3.32 15.68
N LYS A 120 -0.67 -4.59 16.08
CA LYS A 120 -1.92 -5.34 16.13
C LYS A 120 -2.87 -4.71 17.16
N SER A 121 -4.17 -4.95 16.99
CA SER A 121 -5.17 -4.39 17.89
C SER A 121 -5.06 -4.95 19.31
N GLU A 122 -5.62 -4.22 20.28
CA GLU A 122 -5.82 -4.74 21.63
C GLU A 122 -6.76 -5.94 21.62
N LYS A 123 -6.68 -6.79 22.65
CA LYS A 123 -7.56 -7.97 22.78
C LYS A 123 -9.03 -7.53 22.71
N ARG A 124 -9.82 -8.27 21.92
CA ARG A 124 -11.26 -8.03 21.65
C ARG A 124 -11.58 -6.76 20.86
N TYR A 125 -10.59 -6.11 20.25
CA TYR A 125 -10.81 -5.06 19.27
C TYR A 125 -10.40 -5.55 17.88
N VAL A 126 -11.14 -5.12 16.86
CA VAL A 126 -10.64 -5.18 15.48
C VAL A 126 -9.97 -3.86 15.12
N LYS A 127 -9.02 -3.91 14.19
CA LYS A 127 -8.40 -2.73 13.61
C LYS A 127 -8.96 -2.52 12.20
N VAL A 128 -9.43 -1.31 11.92
CA VAL A 128 -10.07 -0.94 10.66
C VAL A 128 -9.25 0.15 10.02
N ASN A 129 -8.45 -0.20 9.03
CA ASN A 129 -7.75 0.79 8.22
C ASN A 129 -8.63 1.19 7.04
N TRP A 130 -8.76 2.49 6.81
CA TRP A 130 -9.57 3.07 5.75
C TRP A 130 -8.76 4.15 5.03
N ASP A 131 -8.99 4.28 3.73
CA ASP A 131 -8.31 5.25 2.87
C ASP A 131 -9.20 5.55 1.64
N ALA A 132 -9.03 6.74 1.06
CA ALA A 132 -9.66 7.11 -0.19
C ALA A 132 -8.62 7.61 -1.20
N SER A 133 -8.82 7.23 -2.46
CA SER A 133 -8.12 7.90 -3.57
C SER A 133 -9.12 8.69 -4.40
N LEU A 134 -8.69 9.85 -4.91
CA LEU A 134 -9.53 10.74 -5.70
C LEU A 134 -8.88 11.05 -7.06
N ASP A 135 -9.56 10.68 -8.15
CA ASP A 135 -9.29 11.20 -9.49
C ASP A 135 -10.08 12.51 -9.66
N GLN A 136 -9.44 13.63 -9.36
CA GLN A 136 -10.05 14.97 -9.46
C GLN A 136 -10.54 15.29 -10.88
N LYS A 137 -9.86 14.80 -11.92
CA LYS A 137 -10.25 15.08 -13.32
C LYS A 137 -11.55 14.38 -13.67
N LYS A 138 -11.72 13.15 -13.20
CA LYS A 138 -12.95 12.36 -13.41
C LYS A 138 -13.99 12.57 -12.31
N ARG A 139 -13.67 13.35 -11.28
CA ARG A 139 -14.49 13.56 -10.08
C ARG A 139 -14.94 12.23 -9.47
N ARG A 140 -14.04 11.24 -9.46
CA ARG A 140 -14.33 9.88 -9.02
C ARG A 140 -13.40 9.50 -7.90
N MET A 141 -13.95 9.00 -6.81
CA MET A 141 -13.19 8.44 -5.70
C MET A 141 -13.30 6.93 -5.64
N ASP A 142 -12.25 6.31 -5.12
CA ASP A 142 -12.16 4.89 -4.81
C ASP A 142 -11.87 4.75 -3.31
N ILE A 143 -12.60 3.88 -2.62
CA ILE A 143 -12.51 3.59 -1.19
C ILE A 143 -11.80 2.26 -1.00
N GLY A 144 -10.83 2.21 -0.09
CA GLY A 144 -10.22 0.98 0.39
C GLY A 144 -10.40 0.82 1.90
N ILE A 145 -10.93 -0.32 2.33
CA ILE A 145 -11.07 -0.66 3.76
C ILE A 145 -10.51 -2.06 3.99
N ILE A 146 -9.75 -2.22 5.07
CA ILE A 146 -9.25 -3.51 5.56
C ILE A 146 -9.51 -3.64 7.05
N VAL A 147 -10.19 -4.72 7.43
CA VAL A 147 -10.51 -5.07 8.82
C VAL A 147 -9.62 -6.23 9.23
N ARG A 148 -8.95 -6.08 10.39
CA ARG A 148 -8.08 -7.09 10.98
C ARG A 148 -8.47 -7.41 12.41
N ASP A 149 -8.38 -8.68 12.79
CA ASP A 149 -8.63 -9.12 14.16
C ASP A 149 -7.45 -8.83 15.12
N GLU A 150 -7.57 -9.30 16.36
CA GLU A 150 -6.54 -9.16 17.41
C GLU A 150 -5.24 -9.94 17.11
N GLU A 151 -5.28 -10.91 16.19
CA GLU A 151 -4.10 -11.62 15.70
C GLU A 151 -3.46 -10.91 14.50
N GLY A 152 -4.10 -9.86 13.97
CA GLY A 152 -3.69 -9.13 12.78
C GLY A 152 -4.08 -9.79 11.47
N LYS A 153 -4.90 -10.86 11.52
CA LYS A 153 -5.44 -11.54 10.35
C LYS A 153 -6.54 -10.71 9.72
N VAL A 154 -6.57 -10.70 8.39
CA VAL A 154 -7.59 -10.00 7.62
C VAL A 154 -8.90 -10.77 7.75
N VAL A 155 -9.94 -10.09 8.24
CA VAL A 155 -11.30 -10.67 8.41
C VAL A 155 -12.29 -10.13 7.39
N ALA A 156 -12.07 -8.92 6.88
CA ALA A 156 -12.86 -8.34 5.81
C ALA A 156 -12.03 -7.32 5.04
N THR A 157 -12.31 -7.18 3.74
CA THR A 157 -11.85 -6.09 2.90
C THR A 157 -13.02 -5.56 2.08
N VAL A 158 -13.05 -4.25 1.89
CA VAL A 158 -14.06 -3.60 1.04
C VAL A 158 -13.35 -2.67 0.08
N PHE A 159 -13.80 -2.73 -1.16
CA PHE A 159 -13.51 -1.75 -2.19
C PHE A 159 -14.84 -1.17 -2.67
N ASN A 160 -14.93 0.16 -2.79
CA ASN A 160 -16.11 0.82 -3.31
C ASN A 160 -15.72 2.04 -4.13
N GLN A 161 -16.59 2.49 -5.03
CA GLN A 161 -16.36 3.68 -5.86
C GLN A 161 -17.54 4.65 -5.75
N LYS A 162 -17.24 5.95 -5.82
CA LYS A 162 -18.26 6.99 -5.84
C LYS A 162 -17.88 8.07 -6.86
N GLU A 163 -18.86 8.48 -7.66
CA GLU A 163 -18.70 9.59 -8.60
C GLU A 163 -19.13 10.92 -7.98
N ASN A 164 -18.81 12.01 -8.67
CA ASN A 164 -19.14 13.38 -8.33
C ASN A 164 -18.52 13.87 -7.00
N VAL A 165 -17.33 13.39 -6.66
CA VAL A 165 -16.56 13.88 -5.52
C VAL A 165 -15.48 14.84 -6.02
N GLU A 166 -15.40 16.02 -5.41
CA GLU A 166 -14.49 17.10 -5.85
C GLU A 166 -13.28 17.26 -4.94
N GLU A 167 -13.44 17.00 -3.64
CA GLU A 167 -12.42 17.29 -2.63
C GLU A 167 -11.90 16.00 -2.00
N ALA A 168 -10.58 15.92 -1.80
CA ALA A 168 -9.95 14.75 -1.18
C ALA A 168 -10.46 14.53 0.25
N VAL A 169 -10.62 15.61 1.03
CA VAL A 169 -11.15 15.53 2.41
C VAL A 169 -12.56 14.93 2.46
N VAL A 170 -13.40 15.24 1.47
CA VAL A 170 -14.75 14.65 1.33
C VAL A 170 -14.65 13.16 0.99
N ALA A 171 -13.72 12.79 0.10
CA ALA A 171 -13.45 11.39 -0.24
C ALA A 171 -13.04 10.57 0.99
N GLU A 172 -12.12 11.11 1.80
CA GLU A 172 -11.71 10.52 3.07
C GLU A 172 -12.88 10.36 4.05
N GLY A 173 -13.73 11.39 4.18
CA GLY A 173 -14.94 11.31 5.01
C GLY A 173 -15.88 10.18 4.58
N TYR A 174 -16.06 9.98 3.27
CA TYR A 174 -16.83 8.85 2.74
C TYR A 174 -16.18 7.48 3.03
N ALA A 175 -14.84 7.39 2.98
CA ALA A 175 -14.14 6.15 3.33
C ALA A 175 -14.32 5.80 4.80
N LEU A 176 -14.19 6.76 5.73
CA LEU A 176 -14.47 6.54 7.14
C LEU A 176 -15.93 6.10 7.38
N ARG A 177 -16.89 6.78 6.75
CA ARG A 177 -18.30 6.43 6.85
C ARG A 177 -18.56 4.99 6.40
N ALA A 178 -18.05 4.61 5.24
CA ALA A 178 -18.19 3.25 4.72
C ALA A 178 -17.54 2.22 5.65
N ALA A 179 -16.44 2.56 6.31
CA ALA A 179 -15.80 1.69 7.31
C ALA A 179 -16.68 1.48 8.55
N ILE A 180 -17.36 2.52 9.03
CA ILE A 180 -18.30 2.43 10.16
C ILE A 180 -19.52 1.60 9.79
N GLU A 181 -20.11 1.86 8.61
CA GLU A 181 -21.26 1.10 8.08
C GLU A 181 -20.92 -0.40 7.92
N LEU A 182 -19.70 -0.71 7.48
CA LEU A 182 -19.21 -2.08 7.40
C LEU A 182 -19.14 -2.75 8.78
N CYS A 183 -18.55 -2.07 9.79
CA CYS A 183 -18.47 -2.60 11.14
C CYS A 183 -19.86 -2.85 11.74
N SER A 184 -20.80 -1.92 11.52
CA SER A 184 -22.20 -2.07 11.94
C SER A 184 -22.85 -3.29 11.28
N THR A 185 -22.68 -3.45 9.96
CA THR A 185 -23.22 -4.59 9.19
C THR A 185 -22.64 -5.94 9.66
N LEU A 186 -21.36 -5.97 10.02
CA LEU A 186 -20.68 -7.16 10.55
C LEU A 186 -20.91 -7.38 12.05
N ASN A 187 -21.73 -6.55 12.70
CA ASN A 187 -21.97 -6.58 14.14
C ASN A 187 -20.68 -6.50 14.98
N ILE A 188 -19.70 -5.74 14.49
CA ILE A 188 -18.43 -5.46 15.17
C ILE A 188 -18.66 -4.33 16.17
N GLN A 189 -18.62 -4.66 17.46
CA GLN A 189 -18.89 -3.68 18.53
C GLN A 189 -17.66 -2.90 19.00
N LYS A 190 -16.45 -3.43 18.76
CA LYS A 190 -15.19 -2.86 19.26
C LYS A 190 -14.19 -2.76 18.12
N ALA A 191 -14.04 -1.55 17.59
CA ALA A 191 -13.18 -1.27 16.45
C ALA A 191 -12.32 -0.04 16.70
N ASN A 192 -11.05 -0.12 16.31
CA ASN A 192 -10.13 1.01 16.25
C ASN A 192 -9.98 1.41 14.78
N PHE A 193 -10.44 2.61 14.44
CA PHE A 193 -10.37 3.14 13.08
C PHE A 193 -9.08 3.93 12.87
N GLU A 194 -8.37 3.67 11.78
CA GLU A 194 -7.09 4.29 11.44
C GLU A 194 -7.09 4.74 9.98
N GLY A 195 -6.94 6.04 9.75
CA GLY A 195 -6.73 6.66 8.44
C GLY A 195 -5.67 7.76 8.54
N ASP A 196 -5.24 8.30 7.41
CA ASP A 196 -4.26 9.40 7.34
C ASP A 196 -4.91 10.79 7.15
N ALA A 197 -6.24 10.84 7.08
CA ALA A 197 -7.04 12.05 6.97
C ALA A 197 -7.18 12.81 8.30
N LYS A 198 -6.09 13.44 8.74
CA LYS A 198 -6.03 14.18 10.02
C LYS A 198 -7.18 15.17 10.21
N GLU A 199 -7.60 15.88 9.16
CA GLU A 199 -8.70 16.84 9.22
C GLU A 199 -10.02 16.17 9.61
N ILE A 200 -10.35 15.04 8.98
CA ILE A 200 -11.55 14.25 9.30
C ILE A 200 -11.44 13.68 10.71
N ILE A 201 -10.30 13.10 11.08
CA ILE A 201 -10.12 12.50 12.41
C ILE A 201 -10.29 13.56 13.51
N MET A 202 -9.68 14.74 13.35
CA MET A 202 -9.87 15.84 14.30
C MET A 202 -11.31 16.33 14.32
N ALA A 203 -11.97 16.39 13.16
CA ALA A 203 -13.36 16.81 13.07
C ALA A 203 -14.30 15.86 13.82
N VAL A 204 -14.12 14.55 13.66
CA VAL A 204 -14.96 13.54 14.33
C VAL A 204 -14.71 13.52 15.83
N CYS A 205 -13.47 13.66 16.27
CA CYS A 205 -13.10 13.61 17.69
C CYS A 205 -13.40 14.89 18.48
N ASN A 206 -13.66 16.03 17.82
CA ASN A 206 -14.03 17.28 18.48
C ASN A 206 -15.56 17.41 18.61
N GLU A 207 -16.06 17.92 19.73
CA GLU A 207 -17.51 18.09 19.98
C GLU A 207 -18.09 19.39 19.36
N GLU A 208 -17.25 20.26 18.80
CA GLU A 208 -17.72 21.52 18.18
C GLU A 208 -18.40 21.27 16.82
N GLU A 209 -19.45 22.05 16.55
CA GLU A 209 -20.24 22.01 15.32
C GLU A 209 -19.41 22.57 14.16
N MET A 210 -19.21 21.79 13.09
CA MET A 210 -18.42 22.22 11.94
C MET A 210 -19.29 22.83 10.84
N LEU A 211 -19.06 24.11 10.56
CA LEU A 211 -19.73 24.85 9.47
C LEU A 211 -19.04 24.68 8.09
N THR A 212 -18.18 23.67 7.92
CA THR A 212 -17.49 23.39 6.65
C THR A 212 -18.44 22.72 5.65
N SER A 213 -18.09 22.76 4.36
CA SER A 213 -18.86 22.13 3.27
C SER A 213 -19.11 20.64 3.47
N TYR A 214 -18.31 19.97 4.32
CA TYR A 214 -18.39 18.56 4.66
C TYR A 214 -18.86 18.27 6.09
N GLY A 215 -19.35 19.28 6.83
CA GLY A 215 -19.82 19.12 8.21
C GLY A 215 -20.88 18.02 8.37
N PHE A 216 -21.77 17.88 7.39
CA PHE A 216 -22.79 16.82 7.37
C PHE A 216 -22.20 15.39 7.35
N LEU A 217 -21.04 15.19 6.73
CA LEU A 217 -20.37 13.88 6.73
C LEU A 217 -19.76 13.56 8.08
N VAL A 218 -19.27 14.58 8.78
CA VAL A 218 -18.69 14.45 10.12
C VAL A 218 -19.78 14.09 11.14
N GLU A 219 -20.96 14.72 11.03
CA GLU A 219 -22.12 14.36 11.87
C GLU A 219 -22.59 12.93 11.64
N ASP A 220 -22.66 12.48 10.38
CA ASP A 220 -23.08 11.11 10.03
C ASP A 220 -22.16 10.01 10.60
N VAL A 221 -20.90 10.34 10.93
CA VAL A 221 -19.93 9.38 11.49
C VAL A 221 -19.69 9.52 13.00
N ARG A 222 -20.23 10.57 13.63
CA ARG A 222 -20.25 10.73 15.09
C ARG A 222 -21.43 9.93 15.67
N PHE A 223 -21.22 8.63 15.92
CA PHE A 223 -22.18 7.78 16.64
C PHE A 223 -21.53 7.11 17.86
#